data_AF-A0A822FL33-F1
#
_entry.id   AF-A0A822FL33-F1
#
_cell.length_a   1.000
_cell.length_b   1.000
_cell.length_c   1.000
_cell.angle_alpha   90.00
_cell.angle_beta   90.00
_cell.angle_gamma   90.00
#
_symmetry.space_group_name_H-M   'P 1'
#
loop_
_entity.id
_entity.type
_entity.pdbx_description
1 polymer ?
#
loop_
_entity_poly.entity_id
_entity_poly.type
_entity_poly.pdbx_seq_one_letter_code
_entity_poly.pdbx_strand_id
1 'polypeptide(L)'
;NIDSLLNDIKNDYPNVINAFRLSNKNQIPTTIVRLDISCVKTIEDLLSKKFIYINNVRLPVTEYLAPAKVLICSKCFQIGHFRSTCKSVLEYCKVCGKAVDDVKHHIDVCDSKRCRVRCSGDHDSNDHRCPDIKSYRAMLTKSLLTSTGPPNHHQNNSTNYWFNDQDFPLLSSNRGHYDRSSDAP
;
A
#
# COMPACT_ATOMS: atom_id res chain seq x y z
N ASN A 1 -14.17 9.95 -21.17
CA ASN A 1 -12.99 10.41 -21.92
C ASN A 1 -12.01 11.00 -20.91
N ILE A 2 -10.93 10.28 -20.58
CA ILE A 2 -9.99 10.66 -19.51
C ILE A 2 -9.24 11.95 -19.88
N ASP A 3 -8.93 12.11 -21.16
CA ASP A 3 -8.18 13.25 -21.68
C ASP A 3 -8.95 14.57 -21.56
N SER A 4 -10.29 14.53 -21.71
CA SER A 4 -11.15 15.72 -21.53
C SER A 4 -11.07 16.26 -20.10
N LEU A 5 -11.18 15.39 -19.09
CA LEU A 5 -11.17 15.79 -17.69
C LEU A 5 -9.82 16.39 -17.28
N LEU A 6 -8.73 15.78 -17.74
CA LEU A 6 -7.39 16.28 -17.44
C LEU A 6 -7.15 17.65 -18.06
N ASN A 7 -7.58 17.85 -19.30
CA ASN A 7 -7.44 19.13 -19.98
C ASN A 7 -8.26 20.23 -19.28
N ASP A 8 -9.51 19.93 -18.90
CA ASP A 8 -10.37 20.89 -18.21
C ASP A 8 -9.76 21.36 -16.89
N ILE A 9 -9.22 20.42 -16.10
CA ILE A 9 -8.63 20.72 -14.80
C ILE A 9 -7.28 21.43 -14.93
N LYS A 10 -6.47 21.10 -15.95
CA LYS A 10 -5.16 21.72 -16.17
C LYS A 10 -5.24 23.22 -16.46
N ASN A 11 -6.37 23.70 -17.00
CA ASN A 11 -6.59 25.13 -17.22
C ASN A 11 -6.56 25.92 -15.90
N ASP A 12 -7.20 25.38 -14.86
CA ASP A 12 -7.25 26.01 -13.54
C ASP A 12 -6.06 25.61 -12.64
N TYR A 13 -5.53 24.40 -12.84
CA TYR A 13 -4.49 23.79 -12.01
C TYR A 13 -3.39 23.16 -12.88
N PRO A 14 -2.45 23.95 -13.40
CA PRO A 14 -1.42 23.47 -14.33
C PRO A 14 -0.47 22.42 -13.74
N ASN A 15 -0.36 22.36 -12.41
CA ASN A 15 0.47 21.38 -11.68
C ASN A 15 -0.20 19.99 -11.55
N VAL A 16 -1.40 19.79 -12.10
CA VAL A 16 -2.05 18.48 -12.15
C VAL A 16 -1.38 17.61 -13.20
N ILE A 17 -0.80 16.50 -12.77
CA ILE A 17 -0.16 15.51 -13.63
C ILE A 17 -1.23 14.62 -14.27
N ASN A 18 -2.11 14.06 -13.44
CA ASN A 18 -3.18 13.15 -13.85
C ASN A 18 -4.51 13.52 -13.20
N ALA A 19 -5.60 13.22 -13.90
CA ALA A 19 -6.96 13.34 -13.40
C ALA A 19 -7.81 12.21 -13.97
N PHE A 20 -8.47 11.45 -13.10
CA PHE A 20 -9.39 10.40 -13.55
C PHE A 20 -10.56 10.23 -12.60
N ARG A 21 -11.71 9.88 -13.18
CA ARG A 21 -12.95 9.61 -12.46
C ARG A 21 -13.05 8.11 -12.17
N LEU A 22 -13.24 7.76 -10.90
CA LEU A 22 -13.41 6.36 -10.50
C LEU A 22 -14.74 5.84 -11.01
N SER A 23 -14.76 4.57 -11.42
CA SER A 23 -15.97 3.87 -11.86
C SER A 23 -16.34 2.77 -10.87
N ASN A 24 -17.63 2.47 -10.75
CA ASN A 24 -18.11 1.37 -9.91
C ASN A 24 -17.84 0.00 -10.56
N LYS A 25 -18.25 -1.10 -9.89
CA LYS A 25 -18.10 -2.47 -10.42
C LYS A 25 -18.76 -2.70 -11.80
N ASN A 26 -19.78 -1.90 -12.12
CA ASN A 26 -20.51 -1.95 -13.38
C ASN A 26 -19.96 -0.95 -14.42
N GLN A 27 -18.75 -0.41 -14.19
CA GLN A 27 -18.07 0.57 -15.05
C GLN A 27 -18.83 1.90 -15.20
N ILE A 28 -19.75 2.21 -14.29
CA ILE A 28 -20.47 3.49 -14.28
C ILE A 28 -19.60 4.52 -13.55
N PRO A 29 -19.34 5.70 -14.16
CA PRO A 29 -18.57 6.77 -13.52
C PRO A 29 -19.22 7.24 -12.22
N THR A 30 -18.42 7.39 -11.18
CA THR A 30 -18.85 7.90 -9.87
C THR A 30 -18.62 9.41 -9.75
N THR A 31 -19.02 9.99 -8.61
CA THR A 31 -18.69 11.39 -8.26
C THR A 31 -17.26 11.56 -7.76
N ILE A 32 -16.51 10.47 -7.57
CA ILE A 32 -15.16 10.51 -7.02
C ILE A 32 -14.15 10.72 -8.14
N VAL A 33 -13.40 11.81 -8.05
CA VAL A 33 -12.30 12.14 -8.94
C VAL A 33 -11.01 12.08 -8.15
N ARG A 34 -9.98 11.44 -8.72
CA ARG A 34 -8.62 11.47 -8.19
C ARG A 34 -7.78 12.39 -9.05
N LEU A 35 -7.04 13.27 -8.38
CA LEU A 35 -6.04 14.16 -8.98
C LEU A 35 -4.67 13.78 -8.44
N ASP A 36 -3.71 13.61 -9.33
CA ASP A 36 -2.30 13.52 -8.97
C ASP A 36 -1.66 14.89 -9.27
N ILE A 37 -1.09 15.55 -8.26
CA ILE A 37 -0.60 16.92 -8.32
C ILE A 37 0.89 16.93 -7.95
N SER A 38 1.73 17.59 -8.75
CA SER A 38 3.18 17.66 -8.52
C SER A 38 3.59 18.69 -7.46
N CYS A 39 2.76 19.71 -7.22
CA CYS A 39 3.09 20.86 -6.38
C CYS A 39 2.35 20.82 -5.03
N VAL A 40 3.10 20.79 -3.93
CA VAL A 40 2.55 20.76 -2.55
C VAL A 40 1.68 21.97 -2.25
N LYS A 41 2.08 23.17 -2.66
CA LYS A 41 1.30 24.40 -2.42
C LYS A 41 -0.10 24.33 -3.05
N THR A 42 -0.19 23.78 -4.26
CA THR A 42 -1.49 23.58 -4.92
C THR A 42 -2.37 22.58 -4.17
N ILE A 43 -1.78 21.54 -3.56
CA ILE A 43 -2.49 20.58 -2.71
C ILE A 43 -3.02 21.29 -1.46
N GLU A 44 -2.18 22.05 -0.76
CA GLU A 44 -2.57 22.80 0.45
C GLU A 44 -3.70 23.80 0.17
N ASP A 45 -3.60 24.56 -0.93
CA ASP A 45 -4.63 25.50 -1.36
C ASP A 45 -5.97 24.80 -1.62
N LEU A 46 -5.95 23.65 -2.30
CA LEU A 46 -7.15 22.84 -2.58
C LEU A 46 -7.76 22.27 -1.29
N LEU A 47 -6.93 21.75 -0.38
CA LEU A 47 -7.36 21.22 0.91
C LEU A 47 -7.90 22.32 1.84
N SER A 48 -7.38 23.54 1.73
CA SER A 48 -7.87 24.73 2.44
C SER A 48 -9.22 25.20 1.89
N LYS A 49 -9.36 25.24 0.55
CA LYS A 49 -10.62 25.58 -0.14
C LYS A 49 -11.75 24.59 0.12
N LYS A 50 -11.46 23.33 0.47
CA LYS A 50 -12.41 22.23 0.74
C LYS A 50 -13.26 21.76 -0.43
N PHE A 51 -13.24 22.44 -1.58
CA PHE A 51 -13.99 22.05 -2.77
C PHE A 51 -13.30 22.47 -4.06
N ILE A 52 -13.68 21.81 -5.14
CA ILE A 52 -13.29 22.12 -6.53
C ILE A 52 -14.52 21.99 -7.43
N TYR A 53 -14.55 22.75 -8.53
CA TYR A 53 -15.56 22.58 -9.57
C TYR A 53 -15.01 21.69 -10.68
N ILE A 54 -15.74 20.62 -11.01
CA ILE A 54 -15.44 19.73 -12.14
C ILE A 54 -16.74 19.53 -12.90
N ASN A 55 -16.74 19.87 -14.20
CA ASN A 55 -17.93 19.82 -15.06
C ASN A 55 -19.13 20.58 -14.45
N ASN A 56 -18.89 21.77 -13.91
CA ASN A 56 -19.88 22.59 -13.19
C ASN A 56 -20.49 21.94 -11.93
N VAL A 57 -19.92 20.83 -11.44
CA VAL A 57 -20.33 20.19 -10.19
C VAL A 57 -19.33 20.53 -9.10
N ARG A 58 -19.83 21.01 -7.95
CA ARG A 58 -19.04 21.25 -6.75
C ARG A 58 -18.73 19.93 -6.07
N LEU A 59 -17.46 19.54 -6.04
CA LEU A 59 -17.00 18.31 -5.40
C LEU A 59 -16.19 18.63 -4.13
N PRO A 60 -16.42 17.92 -3.02
CA PRO A 60 -15.59 18.07 -1.83
C PRO A 60 -14.17 17.58 -2.11
N VAL A 61 -13.20 18.32 -1.60
CA VAL A 61 -11.78 17.96 -1.71
C VAL A 61 -11.34 17.36 -0.38
N THR A 62 -10.77 16.17 -0.47
CA THR A 62 -10.13 15.50 0.65
C THR A 62 -8.81 14.93 0.19
N GLU A 63 -7.83 14.93 1.08
CA GLU A 63 -6.54 14.30 0.81
C GLU A 63 -6.74 12.80 0.57
N TYR A 64 -6.16 12.29 -0.52
CA TYR A 64 -6.14 10.85 -0.75
C TYR A 64 -5.07 10.22 0.11
N LEU A 65 -5.51 9.54 1.17
CA LEU A 65 -4.63 8.81 2.03
C LEU A 65 -4.57 7.35 1.57
N ALA A 66 -3.49 6.99 0.88
CA ALA A 66 -3.23 5.60 0.55
C ALA A 66 -3.23 4.80 1.86
N PRO A 67 -4.13 3.80 2.01
CA PRO A 67 -4.23 3.06 3.25
C PRO A 67 -2.92 2.34 3.50
N ALA A 68 -2.27 2.64 4.63
CA ALA A 68 -1.03 1.97 5.01
C ALA A 68 -1.28 0.46 5.11
N LYS A 69 -0.33 -0.34 4.59
CA LYS A 69 -0.38 -1.79 4.76
C LYS A 69 -0.10 -2.10 6.23
N VAL A 70 -1.10 -2.65 6.91
CA VAL A 70 -0.95 -3.11 8.30
C VAL A 70 -0.27 -4.47 8.28
N LEU A 71 0.92 -4.55 8.89
CA LEU A 71 1.60 -5.82 9.11
C LEU A 71 0.85 -6.61 10.19
N ILE A 72 0.30 -7.76 9.81
CA ILE A 72 -0.39 -8.69 10.71
C ILE A 72 0.39 -10.01 10.67
N CYS A 73 0.87 -10.46 11.82
CA CYS A 73 1.58 -11.72 11.92
C CYS A 73 0.67 -12.90 11.56
N SER A 74 1.07 -13.77 10.64
CA SER A 74 0.26 -14.94 10.25
C SER A 74 0.32 -16.10 11.26
N LYS A 75 1.11 -16.00 12.34
CA LYS A 75 1.17 -16.99 13.43
C LYS A 75 0.21 -16.66 14.57
N CYS A 76 0.30 -15.45 15.11
CA CYS A 76 -0.47 -15.02 16.27
C CYS A 76 -1.55 -13.97 15.96
N PHE A 77 -1.62 -13.53 14.71
CA PHE A 77 -2.50 -12.46 14.24
C PHE A 77 -2.33 -11.12 14.93
N GLN A 78 -1.33 -10.90 15.79
CA GLN A 78 -1.04 -9.57 16.34
C GLN A 78 -0.42 -8.63 15.29
N ILE A 79 -0.51 -7.32 15.55
CA ILE A 79 -0.03 -6.27 14.65
C ILE A 79 1.49 -6.04 14.88
N GLY A 80 2.21 -5.66 13.82
CA GLY A 80 3.49 -4.96 13.95
C GLY A 80 4.74 -5.85 13.93
N HIS A 81 4.62 -7.15 13.62
CA HIS A 81 5.79 -8.02 13.46
C HIS A 81 5.58 -9.10 12.40
N PHE A 82 6.70 -9.61 11.88
CA PHE A 82 6.72 -10.71 10.92
C PHE A 82 6.58 -12.05 11.63
N ARG A 83 6.13 -13.07 10.89
CA ARG A 83 6.05 -14.44 11.41
C ARG A 83 7.41 -14.96 11.89
N SER A 84 8.49 -14.60 11.21
CA SER A 84 9.86 -15.00 11.56
C SER A 84 10.34 -14.45 12.91
N THR A 85 9.80 -13.32 13.36
CA THR A 85 10.15 -12.68 14.64
C THR A 85 9.08 -12.87 15.71
N CYS A 86 8.09 -13.72 15.44
CA CYS A 86 6.99 -13.98 16.37
C CYS A 86 7.46 -14.80 17.57
N LYS A 87 7.26 -14.27 18.78
CA LYS A 87 7.62 -14.92 20.04
C LYS A 87 6.53 -15.85 20.60
N SER A 88 5.35 -15.90 19.96
CA SER A 88 4.28 -16.79 20.39
C SER A 88 4.72 -18.25 20.23
N VAL A 89 4.59 -19.04 21.29
CA VAL A 89 4.89 -20.48 21.24
C VAL A 89 3.86 -21.17 20.35
N LEU A 90 2.58 -20.96 20.68
CA LEU A 90 1.41 -21.49 19.97
C LEU A 90 1.08 -20.70 18.70
N GLU A 91 0.34 -21.35 17.81
CA GLU A 91 -0.34 -20.69 16.71
C GLU A 91 -1.75 -20.27 17.12
N TYR A 92 -2.32 -19.31 16.41
CA TYR A 92 -3.65 -18.80 16.71
C TYR A 92 -4.59 -19.19 15.57
N CYS A 93 -5.84 -19.49 15.90
CA CYS A 93 -6.87 -19.73 14.90
C CYS A 93 -7.24 -18.43 14.19
N LYS A 94 -7.24 -18.44 12.85
CA LYS A 94 -7.69 -17.30 12.05
C LYS A 94 -9.15 -16.92 12.32
N VAL A 95 -10.03 -17.89 12.57
CA VAL A 95 -11.48 -17.70 12.69
C VAL A 95 -11.87 -17.22 14.08
N CYS A 96 -11.44 -17.92 15.13
CA CYS A 96 -11.84 -17.63 16.51
C CYS A 96 -10.78 -16.91 17.35
N GLY A 97 -9.55 -16.77 16.85
CA GLY A 97 -8.48 -16.09 17.56
C GLY A 97 -7.95 -16.79 18.81
N LYS A 98 -8.30 -18.06 19.06
CA LYS A 98 -7.75 -18.85 20.17
C LYS A 98 -6.36 -19.36 19.85
N ALA A 99 -5.48 -19.39 20.84
CA ALA A 99 -4.20 -20.08 20.76
C ALA A 99 -4.44 -21.59 20.79
N VAL A 100 -3.79 -22.33 19.88
CA VAL A 100 -3.97 -23.77 19.69
C VAL A 100 -2.63 -24.43 19.35
N ASP A 101 -2.46 -25.69 19.76
CA ASP A 101 -1.28 -26.48 19.44
C ASP A 101 -1.27 -26.92 17.97
N ASP A 102 -2.45 -27.26 17.43
CA ASP A 102 -2.63 -27.62 16.03
C ASP A 102 -3.81 -26.87 15.39
N VAL A 103 -3.49 -25.90 14.53
CA VAL A 103 -4.47 -25.09 13.82
C VAL A 103 -5.27 -25.91 12.81
N LYS A 104 -4.67 -26.94 12.19
CA LYS A 104 -5.34 -27.72 11.14
C LYS A 104 -6.53 -28.47 11.72
N HIS A 105 -6.29 -29.21 12.80
CA HIS A 105 -7.36 -29.93 13.50
C HIS A 105 -8.36 -28.98 14.15
N HIS A 106 -7.91 -27.82 14.64
CA HIS A 106 -8.81 -26.86 15.26
C HIS A 106 -9.79 -26.21 14.28
N ILE A 107 -9.40 -25.97 13.02
CA ILE A 107 -10.28 -25.33 12.02
C ILE A 107 -11.57 -26.14 11.81
N ASP A 108 -11.48 -27.48 11.84
CA ASP A 108 -12.62 -28.38 11.60
C ASP A 108 -13.65 -28.35 12.75
N VAL A 109 -13.23 -27.99 13.97
CA VAL A 109 -14.07 -27.91 15.17
C VAL A 109 -14.27 -26.47 15.68
N CYS A 110 -14.01 -25.49 14.82
CA CYS A 110 -14.02 -24.09 15.20
C CYS A 110 -15.44 -23.48 15.14
N ASP A 111 -16.12 -23.42 16.27
CA ASP A 111 -17.55 -23.06 16.31
C ASP A 111 -17.86 -21.56 16.38
N SER A 112 -16.85 -20.67 16.48
CA SER A 112 -17.13 -19.23 16.66
C SER A 112 -16.21 -18.32 15.86
N LYS A 113 -16.78 -17.60 14.89
CA LYS A 113 -16.13 -16.48 14.22
C LYS A 113 -16.04 -15.32 15.20
N ARG A 114 -14.85 -15.08 15.75
CA ARG A 114 -14.66 -14.00 16.72
C ARG A 114 -13.21 -13.57 16.74
N CYS A 115 -12.97 -12.27 16.65
CA CYS A 115 -11.62 -11.70 16.71
C CYS A 115 -11.12 -11.58 18.15
N ARG A 116 -10.92 -12.72 18.83
CA ARG A 116 -10.47 -12.75 20.24
C ARG A 116 -9.08 -12.15 20.46
N VAL A 117 -8.27 -12.08 19.41
CA VAL A 117 -6.91 -11.53 19.45
C VAL A 117 -6.90 -10.01 19.72
N ARG A 118 -8.02 -9.32 19.44
CA ARG A 118 -8.10 -7.86 19.39
C ARG A 118 -9.43 -7.34 19.95
N CYS A 119 -10.39 -7.05 19.07
CA CYS A 119 -11.61 -6.32 19.41
C CYS A 119 -12.76 -7.22 19.91
N SER A 120 -12.57 -8.54 19.90
CA SER A 120 -13.61 -9.53 20.22
C SER A 120 -14.90 -9.43 19.39
N GLY A 121 -14.84 -8.77 18.22
CA GLY A 121 -15.97 -8.63 17.29
C GLY A 121 -16.24 -9.88 16.47
N ASP A 122 -17.40 -9.92 15.80
CA ASP A 122 -17.82 -11.01 14.93
C ASP A 122 -17.18 -10.88 13.53
N HIS A 123 -15.91 -11.23 13.47
CA HIS A 123 -15.15 -11.35 12.23
C HIS A 123 -13.87 -12.18 12.45
N ASP A 124 -13.20 -12.55 11.36
CA ASP A 124 -11.93 -13.29 11.42
C ASP A 124 -10.84 -12.42 12.03
N SER A 125 -9.84 -13.05 12.65
CA SER A 125 -8.73 -12.38 13.29
C SER A 125 -7.91 -11.53 12.32
N ASN A 126 -7.84 -11.86 11.03
CA ASN A 126 -7.13 -11.06 10.03
C ASN A 126 -8.02 -10.10 9.23
N ASP A 127 -9.30 -9.93 9.59
CA ASP A 127 -10.25 -9.12 8.83
C ASP A 127 -9.89 -7.63 8.91
N HIS A 128 -9.82 -6.97 7.75
CA HIS A 128 -9.55 -5.54 7.64
C HIS A 128 -10.66 -4.64 8.21
N ARG A 129 -11.84 -5.20 8.49
CA ARG A 129 -12.96 -4.51 9.16
C ARG A 129 -12.76 -4.40 10.66
N CYS A 130 -11.76 -5.07 11.24
CA CYS A 130 -11.44 -4.97 12.65
C CYS A 130 -11.19 -3.50 13.06
N PRO A 131 -11.90 -2.98 14.09
CA PRO A 131 -11.72 -1.61 14.57
C PRO A 131 -10.26 -1.29 14.92
N ASP A 132 -9.56 -2.22 15.56
CA ASP A 132 -8.16 -2.02 15.98
C ASP A 132 -7.21 -1.97 14.77
N ILE A 133 -7.43 -2.81 13.75
CA ILE A 133 -6.67 -2.74 12.49
C ILE A 133 -6.94 -1.41 11.78
N LYS A 134 -8.19 -0.95 11.77
CA LYS A 134 -8.59 0.33 11.17
C LYS A 134 -7.93 1.51 11.88
N SER A 135 -7.95 1.52 13.21
CA SER A 135 -7.31 2.55 14.04
C SER A 135 -5.79 2.57 13.84
N TYR A 136 -5.14 1.40 13.83
CA TYR A 136 -3.70 1.30 13.59
C TYR A 136 -3.32 1.73 12.18
N ARG A 137 -4.11 1.35 11.17
CA ARG A 137 -3.96 1.84 9.79
C ARG A 137 -4.03 3.36 9.73
N ALA A 138 -5.01 3.97 10.39
CA ALA A 138 -5.15 5.42 10.42
C ALA A 138 -3.95 6.10 11.09
N MET A 139 -3.41 5.52 12.17
CA MET A 139 -2.20 6.00 12.82
C MET A 139 -0.98 5.91 11.91
N LEU A 140 -0.73 4.77 11.26
CA LEU A 140 0.37 4.60 10.32
C LEU A 140 0.28 5.57 9.15
N THR A 141 -0.91 5.69 8.56
CA THR A 141 -1.19 6.63 7.49
C THR A 141 -0.89 8.06 7.94
N LYS A 142 -1.34 8.49 9.13
CA LYS A 142 -1.00 9.81 9.69
C LYS A 142 0.50 10.00 9.87
N SER A 143 1.19 9.01 10.44
CA SER A 143 2.64 9.07 10.65
C SER A 143 3.40 9.29 9.35
N LEU A 144 3.03 8.58 8.28
CA LEU A 144 3.65 8.71 6.96
C LEU A 144 3.48 10.12 6.37
N LEU A 145 2.37 10.78 6.66
CA LEU A 145 2.10 12.15 6.19
C LEU A 145 2.82 13.21 7.01
N THR A 146 2.96 12.99 8.32
CA THR A 146 3.64 13.92 9.24
C THR A 146 5.16 13.80 9.18
N SER A 147 5.71 12.72 8.63
CA SER A 147 7.13 12.59 8.37
C SER A 147 7.56 13.51 7.22
N THR A 148 7.75 14.80 7.53
CA THR A 148 8.38 15.77 6.64
C THR A 148 9.86 15.40 6.48
N GLY A 149 10.20 14.67 5.42
CA GLY A 149 11.58 14.48 4.97
C GLY A 149 11.80 13.13 4.30
N PRO A 150 12.71 13.04 3.30
CA PRO A 150 13.23 11.75 2.88
C PRO A 150 13.81 11.04 4.11
N PRO A 151 13.77 9.70 4.17
CA PRO A 151 14.32 8.98 5.31
C PRO A 151 15.82 9.25 5.35
N ASN A 152 16.23 10.18 6.20
CA ASN A 152 17.60 10.25 6.67
C ASN A 152 17.78 9.08 7.62
N HIS A 153 17.91 7.88 7.04
CA HIS A 153 18.44 6.74 7.75
C HIS A 153 19.89 7.11 8.09
N HIS A 154 20.09 7.76 9.23
CA HIS A 154 21.33 7.60 9.96
C HIS A 154 21.44 6.10 10.27
N GLN A 155 22.13 5.39 9.37
CA GLN A 155 22.61 4.04 9.58
C GLN A 155 23.66 4.08 10.69
N ASN A 156 23.20 4.18 11.92
CA ASN A 156 24.01 3.72 13.05
C ASN A 156 23.82 2.20 13.14
N ASN A 157 24.37 1.50 12.16
CA ASN A 157 24.79 0.12 12.28
C ASN A 157 25.90 -0.14 11.27
N SER A 158 27.11 0.15 11.71
CA SER A 158 28.34 -0.42 11.18
C SER A 158 28.20 -1.95 11.08
N THR A 159 28.68 -2.48 9.95
CA THR A 159 28.88 -3.90 9.58
C THR A 159 27.67 -4.64 8.97
N ASN A 160 27.65 -4.70 7.62
CA ASN A 160 27.48 -5.93 6.81
C ASN A 160 26.85 -5.76 5.41
N TYR A 161 26.74 -4.55 4.86
CA TYR A 161 26.49 -4.41 3.42
C TYR A 161 27.48 -3.42 2.82
N TRP A 162 28.61 -3.95 2.36
CA TRP A 162 29.51 -3.21 1.49
C TRP A 162 28.94 -3.34 0.08
N PHE A 163 28.36 -2.27 -0.45
CA PHE A 163 28.00 -2.21 -1.85
C PHE A 163 29.31 -2.16 -2.65
N ASN A 164 29.60 -3.21 -3.43
CA ASN A 164 30.76 -3.28 -4.29
C ASN A 164 30.30 -3.12 -5.74
N ASP A 165 30.73 -2.04 -6.38
CA ASP A 165 30.40 -1.76 -7.80
C ASP A 165 30.95 -2.84 -8.76
N GLN A 166 31.80 -3.75 -8.28
CA GLN A 166 32.30 -4.91 -9.04
C GLN A 166 31.31 -6.09 -9.08
N ASP A 167 30.28 -6.14 -8.21
CA ASP A 167 29.34 -7.27 -8.15
C ASP A 167 28.28 -7.23 -9.27
N PHE A 168 28.17 -6.11 -9.99
CA PHE A 168 27.26 -5.93 -11.13
C PHE A 168 28.02 -5.38 -12.35
N PRO A 169 28.92 -6.17 -12.96
CA PRO A 169 29.61 -5.74 -14.17
C PRO A 169 28.60 -5.50 -15.30
N LEU A 170 28.74 -4.36 -15.97
CA LEU A 170 27.92 -4.02 -17.14
C LEU A 170 28.09 -5.12 -18.20
N LEU A 171 26.98 -5.76 -18.57
CA LEU A 171 26.96 -6.72 -19.66
C LEU A 171 27.47 -6.02 -20.93
N SER A 172 28.64 -6.45 -21.40
CA SER A 172 29.21 -5.97 -22.65
C SER A 172 28.23 -6.30 -23.76
N SER A 173 27.66 -5.28 -24.41
CA SER A 173 26.81 -5.44 -25.58
C SER A 173 27.68 -5.94 -26.74
N ASN A 174 27.97 -7.23 -26.77
CA ASN A 174 28.62 -7.87 -27.92
C ASN A 174 27.61 -7.87 -29.07
N ARG A 175 27.76 -6.91 -30.00
CA ARG A 175 27.18 -7.01 -31.34
C ARG A 175 27.88 -8.19 -32.01
N GLY A 176 27.24 -9.36 -31.96
CA GLY A 176 27.69 -10.54 -32.69
C GLY A 176 27.62 -10.27 -34.19
N HIS A 177 28.78 -10.04 -34.81
CA HIS A 177 29.00 -10.30 -36.21
C HIS A 177 28.97 -11.83 -36.40
N TYR A 178 27.95 -12.32 -37.10
CA TYR A 178 27.92 -13.71 -37.55
C TYR A 178 28.74 -13.83 -38.84
N ASP A 179 30.01 -14.17 -38.72
CA ASP A 179 30.78 -14.69 -39.84
C ASP A 179 30.49 -16.18 -39.99
N ARG A 180 29.90 -16.54 -41.13
CA ARG A 180 29.52 -17.89 -41.51
C ARG A 180 30.68 -18.48 -42.32
N SER A 181 31.59 -19.15 -41.64
CA SER A 181 32.63 -19.96 -42.31
C SER A 181 32.35 -21.44 -42.08
N SER A 182 32.00 -22.07 -43.19
CA SER A 182 32.04 -23.50 -43.46
C SER A 182 33.45 -24.06 -43.26
N ASP A 183 33.57 -25.25 -42.65
CA ASP A 183 34.11 -26.44 -43.32
C ASP A 183 34.23 -27.63 -42.34
N ALA A 184 33.65 -28.75 -42.77
CA ALA A 184 33.92 -30.12 -42.36
C ALA A 184 35.03 -30.67 -43.30
N PRO A 185 35.70 -31.82 -43.06
CA PRO A 185 35.31 -32.97 -42.22
C PRO A 185 36.28 -33.37 -41.10
#